data_AF-X0Z301-F1
#
_entry.id   AF-X0Z301-F1
#
_cell.length_a   1.000
_cell.length_b   1.000
_cell.length_c   1.000
_cell.angle_alpha   90.00
_cell.angle_beta   90.00
_cell.angle_gamma   90.00
#
_symmetry.space_group_name_H-M   'P 1'
#
loop_
_entity.id
_entity.type
_entity.pdbx_description
1 polymer ?
#
loop_
_entity_poly.entity_id
_entity_poly.type
_entity_poly.pdbx_seq_one_letter_code
_entity_poly.pdbx_strand_id
1 'polypeptide(L)'
;YADRNDFFRQLETFHIGARMLNACVSDGVSRAVSLTDFSSKIFSRDDSDAVKAAKGVLVARGLYDKFEIKTSLPFFRLHLFFRNIEGLWASTKPLDSSLDNRPIGKLYSKPEIICDTGEGRRVLELLYCEQCGTVFFGGSRLELENGVIEMLANTPDIEGIPERQAARFVERRNYHEFAIFWPQGQQDYSNPRRWRQSPFNRSFKGKGQWAEWIPASINTYTGHVKRLHYDAEQNPQDWVKGYLFQISDDNQEEGEGSRALPCVCPACEIDYKKRTTRKSPVRGFRTGFSKVSQIFTKELFYQLPEREYLSRKLVVFSDSREDAAQISNGVERNHYTELVREIVCDELRMLSIGKPELLQDIEAGRTEFGDNALAFLERYSGAEGTIRELISTSSMSTNGIPQSVENLITKAQSDLKAIRRMGIERTVPVSLLLPPTDDVNKCGDLISRLLDLGVNPAGNDVLMQNFKWDNRYNFWTYLFDFQRLNWQQGLPQESQYGRNRIIKKLRMALCDLFFSRLYFGFESAALGFPRFHLNDSQLQEFAGQAGVDVVLFREAC
;
A
#
# COMPACT_ATOMS: atom_id res chain seq x y z
N TYR A 1 25.65 -6.16 -32.77
CA TYR A 1 25.74 -7.63 -32.56
C TYR A 1 25.47 -8.32 -33.89
N ALA A 2 26.50 -8.50 -34.72
CA ALA A 2 26.37 -8.89 -36.12
C ALA A 2 26.18 -10.40 -36.37
N ASP A 3 26.16 -11.25 -35.34
CA ASP A 3 25.59 -12.59 -35.50
C ASP A 3 25.11 -13.13 -34.15
N ARG A 4 23.79 -13.12 -33.91
CA ARG A 4 23.21 -13.70 -32.69
C ARG A 4 23.55 -15.19 -32.59
N ASN A 5 23.73 -15.89 -33.71
CA ASN A 5 24.07 -17.31 -33.71
C ASN A 5 25.50 -17.58 -33.24
N ASP A 6 26.42 -16.63 -33.41
CA ASP A 6 27.81 -16.77 -32.97
C ASP A 6 27.91 -16.81 -31.44
N PHE A 7 27.16 -15.97 -30.72
CA PHE A 7 27.10 -16.00 -29.26
C PHE A 7 26.64 -17.37 -28.71
N PHE A 8 25.57 -17.93 -29.27
CA PHE A 8 25.06 -19.22 -28.82
C PHE A 8 26.00 -20.38 -29.17
N ARG A 9 26.56 -20.38 -30.39
CA ARG A 9 27.58 -21.38 -30.77
C ARG A 9 28.80 -21.32 -29.85
N GLN A 10 29.29 -20.14 -29.50
CA GLN A 10 30.41 -19.99 -28.57
C GLN A 10 30.09 -20.57 -27.20
N LEU A 11 28.88 -20.37 -26.65
CA LEU A 11 28.49 -20.98 -25.38
C LEU A 11 28.53 -22.51 -25.38
N GLU A 12 28.19 -23.15 -26.50
CA GLU A 12 28.27 -24.61 -26.65
C GLU A 12 29.72 -25.11 -26.61
N THR A 13 30.69 -24.35 -27.15
CA THR A 13 32.11 -24.74 -27.16
C THR A 13 32.73 -24.83 -25.76
N PHE A 14 32.16 -24.15 -24.75
CA PHE A 14 32.68 -24.18 -23.38
C PHE A 14 32.25 -25.42 -22.57
N HIS A 15 31.51 -26.36 -23.17
CA HIS A 15 30.91 -27.52 -22.50
C HIS A 15 30.12 -27.12 -21.25
N ILE A 16 29.46 -25.95 -21.31
CA ILE A 16 28.90 -25.30 -20.14
C ILE A 16 27.79 -26.13 -19.49
N GLY A 17 27.02 -26.88 -20.29
CA GLY A 17 26.00 -27.80 -19.77
C GLY A 17 26.55 -28.85 -18.81
N ALA A 18 27.66 -29.51 -19.15
CA ALA A 18 28.29 -30.51 -18.29
C ALA A 18 28.86 -29.87 -17.00
N ARG A 19 29.47 -28.69 -17.12
CA ARG A 19 29.97 -27.92 -15.97
C ARG A 19 28.85 -27.53 -15.01
N MET A 20 27.72 -27.08 -15.56
CA MET A 20 26.54 -26.72 -14.75
C MET A 20 25.95 -27.93 -14.03
N LEU A 21 25.83 -29.09 -14.70
CA LEU A 21 25.35 -30.31 -14.04
C LEU A 21 26.29 -30.77 -12.92
N ASN A 22 27.60 -30.81 -13.20
CA ASN A 22 28.59 -31.20 -12.21
C ASN A 22 28.62 -30.26 -10.99
N ALA A 23 28.34 -28.97 -11.19
CA ALA A 23 28.23 -28.01 -10.10
C ALA A 23 27.05 -28.31 -9.15
N CYS A 24 26.04 -29.05 -9.59
CA CYS A 24 24.91 -29.50 -8.75
C CYS A 24 25.16 -30.86 -8.07
N VAL A 25 26.30 -31.51 -8.31
CA VAL A 25 26.64 -32.78 -7.66
C VAL A 25 27.25 -32.53 -6.29
N SER A 26 26.69 -33.12 -5.25
CA SER A 26 27.24 -33.17 -3.89
C SER A 26 27.20 -34.62 -3.43
N ASP A 27 28.31 -35.11 -2.88
CA ASP A 27 28.37 -36.48 -2.34
C ASP A 27 28.01 -37.54 -3.39
N GLY A 28 28.40 -37.31 -4.65
CA GLY A 28 28.13 -38.19 -5.78
C GLY A 28 26.69 -38.15 -6.32
N VAL A 29 25.79 -37.35 -5.73
CA VAL A 29 24.39 -37.26 -6.13
C VAL A 29 24.04 -35.85 -6.60
N SER A 30 23.30 -35.74 -7.70
CA SER A 30 22.74 -34.47 -8.16
C SER A 30 21.63 -34.01 -7.20
N ARG A 31 21.79 -32.82 -6.60
CA ARG A 31 20.80 -32.23 -5.69
C ARG A 31 20.73 -30.71 -5.86
N ALA A 32 19.76 -30.09 -5.20
CA ALA A 32 19.74 -28.63 -5.08
C ALA A 32 20.97 -28.17 -4.25
N VAL A 33 21.67 -27.17 -4.74
CA VAL A 33 22.85 -26.57 -4.12
C VAL A 33 22.66 -25.06 -3.99
N SER A 34 23.40 -24.41 -3.07
CA SER A 34 23.37 -22.95 -2.98
C SER A 34 23.97 -22.33 -4.25
N LEU A 35 23.58 -21.08 -4.58
CA LEU A 35 24.18 -20.37 -5.71
C LEU A 35 25.69 -20.16 -5.52
N THR A 36 26.13 -20.00 -4.26
CA THR A 36 27.55 -19.90 -3.90
C THR A 36 28.28 -21.19 -4.24
N ASP A 37 27.78 -22.35 -3.79
CA ASP A 37 28.37 -23.66 -4.11
C ASP A 37 28.38 -23.96 -5.61
N PHE A 38 27.31 -23.59 -6.30
CA PHE A 38 27.22 -23.72 -7.76
C PHE A 38 28.29 -22.86 -8.45
N SER A 39 28.46 -21.62 -8.00
CA SER A 39 29.45 -20.69 -8.56
C SER A 39 30.87 -21.13 -8.29
N SER A 40 31.17 -21.63 -7.09
CA SER A 40 32.51 -22.08 -6.73
C SER A 40 32.91 -23.33 -7.49
N LYS A 41 31.96 -24.24 -7.80
CA LYS A 41 32.24 -25.41 -8.64
C LYS A 41 32.40 -25.09 -10.12
N ILE A 42 31.69 -24.10 -10.66
CA ILE A 42 31.86 -23.71 -12.08
C ILE A 42 33.16 -22.93 -12.31
N PHE A 43 33.49 -22.00 -11.42
CA PHE A 43 34.58 -21.03 -11.62
C PHE A 43 35.81 -21.27 -10.76
N SER A 44 35.77 -22.23 -9.83
CA SER A 44 36.84 -22.51 -8.87
C SER A 44 37.23 -21.30 -8.02
N ARG A 45 36.24 -20.46 -7.67
CA ARG A 45 36.39 -19.21 -6.92
C ARG A 45 35.23 -19.04 -5.94
N ASP A 46 35.50 -18.53 -4.74
CA ASP A 46 34.49 -18.25 -3.71
C ASP A 46 34.46 -16.75 -3.38
N ASP A 47 34.10 -15.96 -4.40
CA ASP A 47 33.99 -14.51 -4.30
C ASP A 47 32.70 -14.00 -4.95
N SER A 48 32.39 -12.73 -4.72
CA SER A 48 31.18 -12.10 -5.26
C SER A 48 31.15 -12.05 -6.79
N ASP A 49 32.32 -12.02 -7.45
CA ASP A 49 32.44 -12.04 -8.90
C ASP A 49 32.07 -13.42 -9.47
N ALA A 50 32.45 -14.51 -8.81
CA ALA A 50 32.06 -15.86 -9.19
C ALA A 50 30.53 -16.04 -9.14
N VAL A 51 29.88 -15.54 -8.08
CA VAL A 51 28.41 -15.53 -7.97
C VAL A 51 27.78 -14.71 -9.10
N LYS A 52 28.35 -13.54 -9.43
CA LYS A 52 27.89 -12.69 -10.53
C LYS A 52 28.04 -13.37 -11.88
N ALA A 53 29.17 -14.05 -12.12
CA ALA A 53 29.42 -14.83 -13.33
C ALA A 53 28.44 -16.00 -13.46
N ALA A 54 28.15 -16.71 -12.36
CA ALA A 54 27.16 -17.79 -12.35
C ALA A 54 25.76 -17.30 -12.71
N LYS A 55 25.34 -16.13 -12.19
CA LYS A 55 24.10 -15.47 -12.62
C LYS A 55 24.12 -15.17 -14.12
N GLY A 56 25.24 -14.68 -14.64
CA GLY A 56 25.44 -14.45 -16.08
C GLY A 56 25.26 -15.71 -16.93
N VAL A 57 25.78 -16.85 -16.48
CA VAL A 57 25.60 -18.15 -17.15
C VAL A 57 24.12 -18.57 -17.16
N LEU A 58 23.41 -18.41 -16.05
CA LEU A 58 21.98 -18.71 -15.96
C LEU A 58 21.15 -17.79 -16.89
N VAL A 59 21.50 -16.49 -16.95
CA VAL A 59 20.89 -15.53 -17.88
C VAL A 59 21.18 -15.93 -19.33
N ALA A 60 22.42 -16.26 -19.66
CA ALA A 60 22.82 -16.69 -21.00
C ALA A 60 22.04 -17.95 -21.44
N ARG A 61 21.82 -18.90 -20.53
CA ARG A 61 20.95 -20.05 -20.77
C ARG A 61 19.49 -19.61 -21.00
N GLY A 62 18.99 -18.65 -20.25
CA GLY A 62 17.64 -18.08 -20.44
C GLY A 62 17.45 -17.35 -21.76
N LEU A 63 18.52 -16.83 -22.39
CA LEU A 63 18.44 -16.19 -23.70
C LEU A 63 18.09 -17.19 -24.82
N TYR A 64 18.51 -18.45 -24.72
CA TYR A 64 18.07 -19.48 -25.66
C TYR A 64 16.54 -19.62 -25.66
N ASP A 65 15.93 -19.61 -24.46
CA ASP A 65 14.49 -19.67 -24.27
C ASP A 65 13.76 -18.42 -24.77
N LYS A 66 14.38 -17.23 -24.66
CA LYS A 66 13.83 -15.94 -25.09
C LYS A 66 13.84 -15.79 -26.61
N PHE A 67 14.88 -16.29 -27.28
CA PHE A 67 15.04 -16.20 -28.73
C PHE A 67 14.61 -17.47 -29.47
N GLU A 68 13.98 -18.42 -28.77
CA GLU A 68 13.47 -19.69 -29.32
C GLU A 68 14.55 -20.55 -30.02
N ILE A 69 15.79 -20.46 -29.52
CA ILE A 69 16.92 -21.21 -30.06
C ILE A 69 17.00 -22.55 -29.35
N LYS A 70 16.99 -23.64 -30.14
CA LYS A 70 17.16 -24.99 -29.61
C LYS A 70 18.50 -25.11 -28.90
N THR A 71 18.51 -25.74 -27.74
CA THR A 71 19.72 -25.93 -26.93
C THR A 71 19.71 -27.29 -26.25
N SER A 72 20.90 -27.87 -26.06
CA SER A 72 21.12 -29.05 -25.23
C SER A 72 21.42 -28.70 -23.76
N LEU A 73 21.45 -27.40 -23.42
CA LEU A 73 21.73 -26.96 -22.07
C LEU A 73 20.62 -27.41 -21.09
N PRO A 74 20.99 -27.82 -19.87
CA PRO A 74 20.04 -28.32 -18.90
C PRO A 74 19.06 -27.25 -18.42
N PHE A 75 17.87 -27.71 -18.03
CA PHE A 75 16.87 -26.89 -17.35
C PHE A 75 17.16 -26.85 -15.85
N PHE A 76 16.97 -25.68 -15.23
CA PHE A 76 17.13 -25.49 -13.79
C PHE A 76 15.83 -25.09 -13.14
N ARG A 77 15.61 -25.65 -11.94
CA ARG A 77 14.64 -25.13 -11.00
C ARG A 77 15.38 -24.27 -9.98
N LEU A 78 15.01 -23.00 -9.89
CA LEU A 78 15.53 -22.10 -8.88
C LEU A 78 14.58 -22.09 -7.68
N HIS A 79 15.14 -22.23 -6.49
CA HIS A 79 14.43 -22.13 -5.22
C HIS A 79 14.84 -20.82 -4.55
N LEU A 80 13.89 -19.89 -4.43
CA LEU A 80 14.09 -18.61 -3.77
C LEU A 80 13.36 -18.62 -2.43
N PHE A 81 14.09 -18.33 -1.36
CA PHE A 81 13.54 -18.27 -0.01
C PHE A 81 13.48 -16.82 0.44
N PHE A 82 12.27 -16.35 0.75
CA PHE A 82 12.03 -15.01 1.26
C PHE A 82 11.50 -15.10 2.68
N ARG A 83 12.09 -14.33 3.59
CA ARG A 83 11.59 -14.20 4.96
C ARG A 83 10.72 -12.96 5.07
N ASN A 84 9.51 -13.13 5.59
CA ASN A 84 8.63 -12.02 5.91
C ASN A 84 9.21 -11.18 7.06
N ILE A 85 8.97 -9.86 7.08
CA ILE A 85 9.35 -9.01 8.22
C ILE A 85 8.36 -9.28 9.34
N GLU A 86 8.82 -9.98 10.38
CA GLU A 86 7.99 -10.39 11.52
C GLU A 86 7.76 -9.26 12.52
N GLY A 87 8.63 -8.27 12.49
CA GLY A 87 8.68 -7.08 13.33
C GLY A 87 9.98 -6.33 13.04
N LEU A 88 10.16 -5.22 13.73
CA LEU A 88 11.46 -4.55 13.83
C LEU A 88 11.81 -4.45 15.31
N TRP A 89 13.10 -4.46 15.60
CA TRP A 89 13.63 -4.26 16.94
C TRP A 89 14.64 -3.13 16.90
N ALA A 90 14.83 -2.46 18.02
CA ALA A 90 15.77 -1.37 18.12
C ALA A 90 16.55 -1.45 19.43
N SER A 91 17.83 -1.06 19.36
CA SER A 91 18.60 -0.76 20.57
C SER A 91 17.92 0.38 21.34
N THR A 92 17.85 0.25 22.65
CA THR A 92 17.24 1.26 23.53
C THR A 92 18.06 2.55 23.62
N LYS A 93 19.35 2.52 23.25
CA LYS A 93 20.20 3.72 23.25
C LYS A 93 20.08 4.45 21.92
N PRO A 94 19.65 5.73 21.89
CA PRO A 94 19.66 6.56 20.70
C PRO A 94 21.06 6.65 20.05
N LEU A 95 21.13 6.81 18.72
CA LEU A 95 22.39 7.02 18.02
C LEU A 95 22.87 8.47 18.24
N ASP A 96 24.07 8.65 18.77
CA ASP A 96 24.67 9.97 19.05
C ASP A 96 24.79 10.88 17.80
N SER A 97 24.75 10.29 16.59
CA SER A 97 24.90 10.97 15.29
C SER A 97 23.62 10.99 14.44
N SER A 98 22.44 10.69 15.01
CA SER A 98 21.20 10.72 14.22
C SER A 98 20.81 12.15 13.85
N LEU A 99 20.79 12.48 12.55
CA LEU A 99 20.36 13.78 12.02
C LEU A 99 18.91 14.12 12.35
N ASP A 100 18.09 13.12 12.68
CA ASP A 100 16.64 13.24 12.90
C ASP A 100 16.22 13.14 14.37
N ASN A 101 17.17 13.16 15.31
CA ASN A 101 16.92 13.10 16.76
C ASN A 101 16.01 11.93 17.19
N ARG A 102 16.04 10.81 16.45
CA ARG A 102 15.19 9.66 16.75
C ARG A 102 15.52 9.10 18.14
N PRO A 103 14.51 8.72 18.96
CA PRO A 103 14.75 8.29 20.34
C PRO A 103 15.15 6.81 20.45
N ILE A 104 15.75 6.24 19.40
CA ILE A 104 16.06 4.81 19.27
C ILE A 104 17.42 4.59 18.60
N GLY A 105 18.03 3.44 18.87
CA GLY A 105 19.32 3.06 18.31
C GLY A 105 19.25 2.31 16.98
N LYS A 106 20.31 1.52 16.73
CA LYS A 106 20.39 0.60 15.57
C LYS A 106 19.16 -0.31 15.48
N LEU A 107 18.64 -0.47 14.27
CA LEU A 107 17.51 -1.35 13.95
C LEU A 107 17.98 -2.77 13.66
N TYR A 108 17.13 -3.73 14.01
CA TYR A 108 17.32 -5.16 13.76
C TYR A 108 16.06 -5.74 13.10
N SER A 109 16.28 -6.63 12.14
CA SER A 109 15.22 -7.36 11.42
C SER A 109 14.82 -8.68 12.10
N LYS A 110 15.47 -8.99 13.22
CA LYS A 110 15.26 -10.18 14.06
C LYS A 110 15.33 -9.74 15.53
N PRO A 111 14.68 -10.48 16.44
CA PRO A 111 14.84 -10.23 17.86
C PRO A 111 16.28 -10.51 18.26
N GLU A 112 16.90 -9.51 18.90
CA GLU A 112 18.18 -9.62 19.57
C GLU A 112 17.98 -9.26 21.04
N ILE A 113 18.80 -9.79 21.94
CA ILE A 113 18.73 -9.44 23.37
C ILE A 113 19.55 -8.18 23.64
N ILE A 114 20.70 -8.07 22.97
CA ILE A 114 21.71 -7.03 23.17
C ILE A 114 22.24 -6.57 21.80
N CYS A 115 22.57 -5.29 21.68
CA CYS A 115 23.12 -4.72 20.46
C CYS A 115 24.54 -5.23 20.15
N ASP A 116 24.83 -5.42 18.87
CA ASP A 116 26.13 -5.87 18.35
C ASP A 116 27.13 -4.72 18.12
N THR A 117 26.78 -3.49 18.55
CA THR A 117 27.60 -2.29 18.36
C THR A 117 28.78 -2.19 19.34
N GLY A 118 28.96 -3.18 20.21
CA GLY A 118 30.00 -3.20 21.26
C GLY A 118 29.60 -2.48 22.56
N GLU A 119 28.47 -1.77 22.57
CA GLU A 119 27.99 -1.03 23.76
C GLU A 119 27.15 -1.88 24.73
N GLY A 120 26.70 -3.07 24.33
CA GLY A 120 25.97 -3.95 25.24
C GLY A 120 24.56 -3.47 25.64
N ARG A 121 23.92 -2.63 24.82
CA ARG A 121 22.59 -2.06 25.09
C ARG A 121 21.46 -3.03 24.76
N ARG A 122 20.39 -3.01 25.55
CA ARG A 122 19.17 -3.82 25.39
C ARG A 122 18.53 -3.53 24.02
N VAL A 123 18.04 -4.59 23.38
CA VAL A 123 17.25 -4.49 22.15
C VAL A 123 15.82 -4.92 22.48
N LEU A 124 14.84 -4.11 22.06
CA LEU A 124 13.41 -4.31 22.32
C LEU A 124 12.60 -4.24 21.02
N GLU A 125 11.39 -4.80 21.03
CA GLU A 125 10.49 -4.72 19.88
C GLU A 125 10.13 -3.26 19.63
N LEU A 126 10.22 -2.83 18.38
CA LEU A 126 9.86 -1.49 17.97
C LEU A 126 8.40 -1.48 17.52
N LEU A 127 7.63 -0.55 18.06
CA LEU A 127 6.25 -0.28 17.68
C LEU A 127 6.13 1.16 17.20
N TYR A 128 5.03 1.50 16.53
CA TYR A 128 4.78 2.86 16.05
C TYR A 128 3.30 3.24 16.15
N CYS A 129 3.02 4.53 16.27
CA CYS A 129 1.67 5.07 16.11
C CYS A 129 1.33 5.20 14.63
N GLU A 130 0.24 4.55 14.19
CA GLU A 130 -0.17 4.62 12.78
C GLU A 130 -0.62 6.03 12.35
N GLN A 131 -0.81 7.01 13.24
CA GLN A 131 -1.20 8.37 12.85
C GLN A 131 -0.04 9.37 12.84
N CYS A 132 0.72 9.48 13.93
CA CYS A 132 1.79 10.47 14.02
C CYS A 132 3.19 9.90 13.78
N GLY A 133 3.34 8.59 13.62
CA GLY A 133 4.63 7.95 13.37
C GLY A 133 5.58 7.88 14.57
N THR A 134 5.18 8.37 15.76
CA THR A 134 5.99 8.20 16.98
C THR A 134 6.24 6.73 17.27
N VAL A 135 7.37 6.41 17.90
CA VAL A 135 7.84 5.04 18.14
C VAL A 135 7.75 4.65 19.61
N PHE A 136 7.65 3.35 19.88
CA PHE A 136 7.60 2.79 21.23
C PHE A 136 8.51 1.57 21.33
N PHE A 137 9.00 1.29 22.52
CA PHE A 137 9.58 0.01 22.86
C PHE A 137 8.49 -0.91 23.42
N GLY A 138 8.45 -2.14 22.92
CA GLY A 138 7.65 -3.24 23.41
C GLY A 138 8.54 -4.38 23.88
N GLY A 139 8.15 -5.05 24.95
CA GLY A 139 8.90 -6.17 25.49
C GLY A 139 8.04 -7.03 26.40
N SER A 140 8.45 -8.28 26.59
CA SER A 140 7.80 -9.13 27.59
C SER A 140 7.98 -8.49 28.97
N ARG A 141 6.89 -8.39 29.73
CA ARG A 141 6.87 -7.80 31.05
C ARG A 141 7.35 -8.82 32.07
N LEU A 142 8.36 -8.46 32.86
CA LEU A 142 8.73 -9.15 34.09
C LEU A 142 8.64 -8.16 35.25
N GLU A 143 7.77 -8.41 36.21
CA GLU A 143 7.66 -7.57 37.41
C GLU A 143 8.72 -7.98 38.43
N LEU A 144 9.51 -7.00 38.89
CA LEU A 144 10.52 -7.15 39.91
C LEU A 144 10.03 -6.51 41.22
N GLU A 145 10.81 -6.66 42.29
CA GLU A 145 10.54 -6.01 43.57
C GLU A 145 10.47 -4.47 43.44
N ASN A 146 9.74 -3.83 44.37
CA ASN A 146 9.60 -2.37 44.46
C ASN A 146 8.95 -1.70 43.23
N GLY A 147 8.17 -2.44 42.45
CA GLY A 147 7.42 -1.89 41.31
C GLY A 147 8.30 -1.56 40.10
N VAL A 148 9.51 -2.11 40.03
CA VAL A 148 10.37 -2.07 38.85
C VAL A 148 9.89 -3.12 37.85
N ILE A 149 9.88 -2.78 36.56
CA ILE A 149 9.58 -3.74 35.48
C ILE A 149 10.84 -3.96 34.67
N GLU A 150 11.19 -5.21 34.38
CA GLU A 150 12.16 -5.52 33.33
C GLU A 150 11.42 -5.81 32.02
N MET A 151 11.81 -5.09 30.95
CA MET A 151 11.35 -5.37 29.60
C MET A 151 12.32 -6.31 28.91
N LEU A 152 11.84 -7.49 28.52
CA LEU A 152 12.62 -8.54 27.89
C LEU A 152 12.33 -8.66 26.39
N ALA A 153 13.35 -8.99 25.60
CA ALA A 153 13.19 -9.24 24.16
C ALA A 153 12.34 -10.50 23.87
N ASN A 154 12.42 -11.50 24.75
CA ASN A 154 11.72 -12.77 24.65
C ASN A 154 10.89 -13.04 25.93
N THR A 155 9.90 -13.93 25.83
CA THR A 155 9.04 -14.27 26.97
C THR A 155 9.81 -15.13 27.99
N PRO A 156 9.76 -14.80 29.29
CA PRO A 156 10.47 -15.54 30.34
C PRO A 156 9.81 -16.87 30.70
N ASP A 157 8.50 -17.02 30.42
CA ASP A 157 7.75 -18.25 30.66
C ASP A 157 7.99 -19.27 29.54
N ILE A 158 8.78 -20.30 29.88
CA ILE A 158 9.14 -21.43 29.01
C ILE A 158 8.30 -22.67 29.40
N GLU A 159 7.71 -22.69 30.60
CA GLU A 159 6.95 -23.82 31.15
C GLU A 159 5.51 -23.82 30.65
N GLY A 160 5.33 -24.26 29.41
CA GLY A 160 4.00 -24.33 28.77
C GLY A 160 4.02 -24.45 27.25
N ILE A 161 5.21 -24.50 26.64
CA ILE A 161 5.37 -24.79 25.21
C ILE A 161 5.14 -26.31 25.01
N PRO A 162 4.20 -26.74 24.15
CA PRO A 162 3.70 -26.03 22.96
C PRO A 162 2.35 -25.31 23.12
N GLU A 163 1.61 -25.55 24.20
CA GLU A 163 0.18 -25.16 24.32
C GLU A 163 -0.03 -23.66 24.61
N ARG A 164 0.89 -23.02 25.34
CA ARG A 164 0.87 -21.58 25.67
C ARG A 164 1.94 -20.81 24.90
N GLN A 165 2.00 -20.96 23.58
CA GLN A 165 2.83 -20.05 22.79
C GLN A 165 2.31 -18.62 22.94
N ALA A 166 3.09 -17.81 23.67
CA ALA A 166 2.86 -16.39 23.83
C ALA A 166 2.57 -15.77 22.45
N ALA A 167 1.48 -15.00 22.35
CA ALA A 167 0.92 -14.70 21.04
C ALA A 167 1.97 -14.02 20.12
N ARG A 168 2.30 -14.65 19.00
CA ARG A 168 3.29 -14.13 18.02
C ARG A 168 2.89 -12.76 17.42
N PHE A 169 1.66 -12.32 17.66
CA PHE A 169 1.15 -11.00 17.24
C PHE A 169 1.02 -10.10 18.45
N VAL A 170 1.68 -8.93 18.43
CA VAL A 170 1.58 -7.94 19.51
C VAL A 170 0.14 -7.51 19.77
N GLU A 171 -0.73 -7.48 18.75
CA GLU A 171 -2.16 -7.16 18.89
C GLU A 171 -2.96 -8.19 19.71
N ARG A 172 -2.37 -9.37 19.96
CA ARG A 172 -2.94 -10.46 20.73
C ARG A 172 -2.24 -10.66 22.09
N ARG A 173 -1.33 -9.77 22.48
CA ARG A 173 -0.71 -9.79 23.81
C ARG A 173 -1.61 -9.16 24.88
N ASN A 174 -1.58 -9.73 26.08
CA ASN A 174 -2.22 -9.15 27.26
C ASN A 174 -1.26 -8.21 28.00
N TYR A 175 -1.82 -7.35 28.84
CA TYR A 175 -1.05 -6.34 29.57
C TYR A 175 -0.04 -6.91 30.58
N HIS A 176 -0.31 -8.09 31.14
CA HIS A 176 0.58 -8.75 32.12
C HIS A 176 1.78 -9.43 31.46
N GLU A 177 1.67 -9.82 30.21
CA GLU A 177 2.75 -10.44 29.44
C GLU A 177 3.62 -9.42 28.72
N PHE A 178 3.12 -8.20 28.47
CA PHE A 178 3.77 -7.28 27.55
C PHE A 178 3.67 -5.82 28.00
N ALA A 179 4.83 -5.16 28.13
CA ALA A 179 4.95 -3.77 28.52
C ALA A 179 5.24 -2.88 27.30
N ILE A 180 4.78 -1.63 27.37
CA ILE A 180 5.01 -0.62 26.32
C ILE A 180 5.54 0.65 26.96
N PHE A 181 6.71 1.05 26.49
CA PHE A 181 7.38 2.27 26.90
C PHE A 181 7.48 3.22 25.70
N TRP A 182 7.04 4.46 25.88
CA TRP A 182 7.19 5.52 24.90
C TRP A 182 8.46 6.33 25.21
N PRO A 183 9.55 6.17 24.45
CA PRO A 183 10.74 7.01 24.60
C PRO A 183 10.44 8.39 24.01
N GLN A 184 10.33 9.40 24.89
CA GLN A 184 9.81 10.71 24.53
C GLN A 184 10.67 11.42 23.47
N GLY A 185 12.00 11.32 23.59
CA GLY A 185 12.92 12.07 22.74
C GLY A 185 12.66 13.58 22.84
N GLN A 186 12.57 14.24 21.68
CA GLN A 186 12.25 15.67 21.56
C GLN A 186 10.74 15.95 21.35
N GLN A 187 9.88 14.94 21.51
CA GLN A 187 8.44 15.10 21.29
C GLN A 187 7.75 15.61 22.56
N ASP A 188 6.75 16.47 22.37
CA ASP A 188 5.91 16.93 23.46
C ASP A 188 4.98 15.82 23.94
N TYR A 189 4.87 15.67 25.26
CA TYR A 189 3.85 14.83 25.86
C TYR A 189 2.54 15.60 25.90
N SER A 190 1.55 15.14 25.13
CA SER A 190 0.26 15.83 25.03
C SER A 190 -0.58 15.72 26.31
N ASN A 191 -0.24 14.78 27.20
CA ASN A 191 -0.93 14.50 28.45
C ASN A 191 -2.40 14.10 28.28
N PRO A 192 -2.67 13.00 27.54
CA PRO A 192 -4.03 12.53 27.34
C PRO A 192 -4.67 12.15 28.69
N ARG A 193 -5.95 12.50 28.86
CA ARG A 193 -6.73 12.11 30.03
C ARG A 193 -6.76 10.58 30.17
N ARG A 194 -6.78 10.09 31.43
CA ARG A 194 -7.00 8.67 31.76
C ARG A 194 -8.21 8.13 30.98
N TRP A 195 -8.12 6.90 30.53
CA TRP A 195 -9.16 6.29 29.70
C TRP A 195 -9.51 4.87 30.13
N ARG A 196 -10.65 4.38 29.65
CA ARG A 196 -11.09 3.00 29.85
C ARG A 196 -10.48 2.11 28.77
N GLN A 197 -9.54 1.26 29.14
CA GLN A 197 -8.83 0.38 28.22
C GLN A 197 -9.77 -0.69 27.64
N SER A 198 -9.56 -1.05 26.37
CA SER A 198 -10.40 -2.06 25.72
C SER A 198 -10.03 -3.46 26.23
N PRO A 199 -11.01 -4.28 26.66
CA PRO A 199 -10.74 -5.67 27.00
C PRO A 199 -10.35 -6.48 25.75
N PHE A 200 -9.71 -7.62 25.99
CA PHE A 200 -9.27 -8.59 25.03
C PHE A 200 -10.46 -9.33 24.43
N ASN A 201 -11.36 -9.83 25.29
CA ASN A 201 -12.56 -10.57 24.92
C ASN A 201 -13.84 -9.72 25.16
N ARG A 202 -14.75 -9.68 24.18
CA ARG A 202 -16.04 -8.96 24.29
C ARG A 202 -16.99 -9.58 25.32
N SER A 203 -16.74 -10.83 25.72
CA SER A 203 -17.52 -11.52 26.75
C SER A 203 -17.22 -11.03 28.18
N PHE A 204 -16.14 -10.28 28.40
CA PHE A 204 -15.91 -9.60 29.67
C PHE A 204 -16.95 -8.47 29.81
N LYS A 205 -17.94 -8.68 30.69
CA LYS A 205 -19.04 -7.74 30.97
C LYS A 205 -18.60 -6.53 31.82
N GLY A 206 -17.34 -6.45 32.22
CA GLY A 206 -16.78 -5.35 33.00
C GLY A 206 -16.63 -4.06 32.19
N LYS A 207 -16.80 -2.90 32.86
CA LYS A 207 -16.32 -1.63 32.31
C LYS A 207 -14.79 -1.73 32.28
N GLY A 208 -14.16 -1.51 31.13
CA GLY A 208 -12.71 -1.61 30.99
C GLY A 208 -11.92 -0.89 32.09
N GLN A 209 -10.73 -1.36 32.43
CA GLN A 209 -9.95 -0.77 33.52
C GLN A 209 -9.43 0.62 33.14
N TRP A 210 -9.15 1.46 34.16
CA TRP A 210 -8.54 2.75 33.92
C TRP A 210 -7.10 2.58 33.47
N ALA A 211 -6.69 3.35 32.48
CA ALA A 211 -5.36 3.31 31.93
C ALA A 211 -4.83 4.70 31.62
N GLU A 212 -3.51 4.83 31.67
CA GLU A 212 -2.80 6.10 31.53
C GLU A 212 -1.34 5.90 31.11
N TRP A 213 -0.69 7.01 30.75
CA TRP A 213 0.75 7.07 30.51
C TRP A 213 1.41 7.71 31.73
N ILE A 214 2.26 6.95 32.43
CA ILE A 214 2.96 7.46 33.62
C ILE A 214 4.40 7.86 33.27
N PRO A 215 4.94 8.95 33.85
CA PRO A 215 6.36 9.28 33.71
C PRO A 215 7.25 8.12 34.16
N ALA A 216 8.24 7.76 33.33
CA ALA A 216 9.14 6.66 33.61
C ALA A 216 10.52 6.84 32.94
N SER A 217 11.51 6.13 33.46
CA SER A 217 12.87 6.05 32.93
C SER A 217 13.22 4.59 32.62
N ILE A 218 13.78 4.30 31.45
CA ILE A 218 14.24 2.95 31.08
C ILE A 218 15.77 2.87 31.04
N ASN A 219 16.34 1.89 31.73
CA ASN A 219 17.77 1.60 31.67
C ASN A 219 18.10 0.88 30.37
N THR A 220 19.06 1.41 29.63
CA THR A 220 19.42 0.91 28.30
C THR A 220 20.30 -0.33 28.30
N TYR A 221 20.82 -0.80 29.43
CA TYR A 221 21.54 -2.08 29.53
C TYR A 221 20.62 -3.21 29.96
N THR A 222 19.83 -2.97 31.01
CA THR A 222 19.00 -4.02 31.62
C THR A 222 17.58 -4.06 31.07
N GLY A 223 17.06 -2.97 30.52
CA GLY A 223 15.63 -2.86 30.20
C GLY A 223 14.75 -2.63 31.44
N HIS A 224 15.34 -2.30 32.60
CA HIS A 224 14.58 -1.91 33.78
C HIS A 224 13.86 -0.58 33.55
N VAL A 225 12.57 -0.56 33.80
CA VAL A 225 11.71 0.62 33.77
C VAL A 225 11.35 0.98 35.21
N LYS A 226 11.71 2.20 35.60
CA LYS A 226 11.36 2.80 36.89
C LYS A 226 10.41 3.97 36.68
N ARG A 227 9.53 4.21 37.65
CA ARG A 227 8.64 5.38 37.63
C ARG A 227 9.45 6.66 37.82
N LEU A 228 8.88 7.77 37.36
CA LEU A 228 9.47 9.12 37.35
C LEU A 228 10.64 9.26 36.37
N HIS A 229 11.03 10.51 36.12
CA HIS A 229 12.12 10.87 35.21
C HIS A 229 13.50 10.95 35.91
N TYR A 230 13.55 10.70 37.22
CA TYR A 230 14.74 10.89 38.05
C TYR A 230 15.99 10.21 37.51
N ASP A 231 15.96 8.90 37.21
CA ASP A 231 17.14 8.18 36.72
C ASP A 231 17.62 8.72 35.35
N ALA A 232 16.68 9.08 34.46
CA ALA A 232 17.01 9.67 33.15
C ALA A 232 17.53 11.11 33.24
N GLU A 233 17.09 11.89 34.23
CA GLU A 233 17.58 13.24 34.48
C GLU A 233 18.98 13.22 35.10
N GLN A 234 19.27 12.24 35.96
CA GLN A 234 20.60 12.11 36.58
C GLN A 234 21.62 11.41 35.68
N ASN A 235 21.22 10.41 34.91
CA ASN A 235 22.10 9.67 34.01
C ASN A 235 21.47 9.48 32.62
N PRO A 236 21.36 10.55 31.81
CA PRO A 236 20.78 10.49 30.48
C PRO A 236 21.58 9.64 29.46
N GLN A 237 22.81 9.24 29.79
CA GLN A 237 23.64 8.40 28.93
C GLN A 237 23.22 6.93 28.98
N ASP A 238 22.73 6.47 30.13
CA ASP A 238 22.33 5.08 30.32
C ASP A 238 20.82 4.91 30.53
N TRP A 239 20.10 5.99 30.80
CA TRP A 239 18.66 5.99 31.02
C TRP A 239 17.94 6.89 30.02
N VAL A 240 16.88 6.35 29.43
CA VAL A 240 16.03 7.08 28.49
C VAL A 240 14.78 7.57 29.19
N LYS A 241 14.52 8.87 29.07
CA LYS A 241 13.32 9.54 29.56
C LYS A 241 12.11 9.18 28.70
N GLY A 242 10.98 8.89 29.33
CA GLY A 242 9.75 8.56 28.61
C GLY A 242 8.54 8.33 29.49
N TYR A 243 7.62 7.53 28.97
CA TYR A 243 6.37 7.19 29.64
C TYR A 243 6.05 5.70 29.51
N LEU A 244 5.65 5.08 30.61
CA LEU A 244 5.20 3.70 30.64
C LEU A 244 3.67 3.64 30.51
N PHE A 245 3.17 2.77 29.65
CA PHE A 245 1.74 2.47 29.61
C PHE A 245 1.34 1.67 30.84
N GLN A 246 0.37 2.19 31.62
CA GLN A 246 -0.13 1.56 32.82
C GLN A 246 -1.65 1.40 32.78
N ILE A 247 -2.10 0.23 33.26
CA ILE A 247 -3.49 -0.01 33.63
C ILE A 247 -3.55 -0.09 35.16
N SER A 248 -4.46 0.68 35.76
CA SER A 248 -4.74 0.62 37.20
C SER A 248 -5.48 -0.68 37.48
N ASP A 249 -4.75 -1.63 38.08
CA ASP A 249 -5.25 -2.97 38.36
C ASP A 249 -5.80 -3.02 39.78
N ASP A 250 -7.04 -2.52 39.96
CA ASP A 250 -7.72 -2.57 41.26
C ASP A 250 -8.16 -4.01 41.62
N ASN A 251 -8.13 -4.96 40.66
CA ASN A 251 -8.44 -6.38 40.81
C ASN A 251 -7.67 -7.23 39.76
N GLN A 252 -6.67 -8.01 40.19
CA GLN A 252 -5.79 -8.81 39.32
C GLN A 252 -6.53 -9.77 38.36
N GLU A 253 -7.68 -10.32 38.76
CA GLU A 253 -8.48 -11.21 37.89
C GLU A 253 -9.14 -10.48 36.70
N GLU A 254 -9.38 -9.16 36.78
CA GLU A 254 -9.90 -8.37 35.66
C GLU A 254 -8.79 -7.86 34.72
N GLY A 255 -7.56 -7.76 35.23
CA GLY A 255 -6.36 -7.30 34.52
C GLY A 255 -5.92 -8.24 33.39
N GLU A 256 -6.03 -9.55 33.61
CA GLU A 256 -5.74 -10.58 32.59
C GLU A 256 -6.58 -10.41 31.32
N GLY A 257 -7.74 -9.77 31.45
CA GLY A 257 -8.64 -9.45 30.35
C GLY A 257 -8.23 -8.23 29.52
N SER A 258 -7.18 -7.49 29.86
CA SER A 258 -6.82 -6.23 29.20
C SER A 258 -5.78 -6.39 28.08
N ARG A 259 -5.96 -5.65 26.99
CA ARG A 259 -5.00 -5.62 25.85
C ARG A 259 -3.74 -4.86 26.23
N ALA A 260 -2.58 -5.39 25.83
CA ALA A 260 -1.28 -4.72 26.01
C ALA A 260 -1.17 -3.37 25.29
N LEU A 261 -1.74 -3.28 24.09
CA LEU A 261 -1.63 -2.08 23.26
C LEU A 261 -2.58 -0.96 23.73
N PRO A 262 -2.10 0.26 24.01
CA PRO A 262 -2.90 1.37 24.54
C PRO A 262 -3.91 1.88 23.52
N CYS A 263 -5.13 2.23 23.95
CA CYS A 263 -6.13 2.81 23.05
C CYS A 263 -5.82 4.25 22.61
N VAL A 264 -4.92 4.94 23.31
CA VAL A 264 -4.63 6.38 23.14
C VAL A 264 -3.13 6.61 23.00
N CYS A 265 -2.74 7.38 21.97
CA CYS A 265 -1.34 7.77 21.76
C CYS A 265 -0.92 8.89 22.73
N PRO A 266 0.27 8.82 23.36
CA PRO A 266 0.76 9.88 24.26
C PRO A 266 1.32 11.11 23.53
N ALA A 267 1.62 10.99 22.23
CA ALA A 267 2.18 12.08 21.43
C ALA A 267 1.10 12.90 20.71
N CYS A 268 0.08 12.24 20.14
CA CYS A 268 -0.92 12.89 19.26
C CYS A 268 -2.37 12.70 19.71
N GLU A 269 -2.60 12.11 20.87
CA GLU A 269 -3.93 11.92 21.50
C GLU A 269 -4.97 11.13 20.71
N ILE A 270 -4.60 10.55 19.57
CA ILE A 270 -5.56 9.80 18.77
C ILE A 270 -6.14 8.65 19.60
N ASP A 271 -7.48 8.59 19.63
CA ASP A 271 -8.23 7.70 20.51
C ASP A 271 -9.04 6.66 19.71
N TYR A 272 -8.65 5.38 19.84
CA TYR A 272 -9.30 4.28 19.13
C TYR A 272 -10.31 3.50 19.98
N LYS A 273 -10.65 3.97 21.18
CA LYS A 273 -11.62 3.31 22.07
C LYS A 273 -12.95 3.00 21.38
N LYS A 274 -13.46 3.94 20.57
CA LYS A 274 -14.76 3.84 19.90
C LYS A 274 -14.73 3.02 18.60
N ARG A 275 -13.57 2.66 18.05
CA ARG A 275 -13.49 1.87 16.82
C ARG A 275 -14.03 0.47 17.02
N THR A 276 -14.72 -0.12 16.05
CA THR A 276 -15.26 -1.49 16.15
C THR A 276 -14.16 -2.54 16.06
N THR A 277 -13.14 -2.27 15.26
CA THR A 277 -11.93 -3.07 15.02
C THR A 277 -10.68 -2.22 15.23
N ARG A 278 -9.54 -2.83 15.54
CA ARG A 278 -8.26 -2.12 15.77
C ARG A 278 -8.39 -1.03 16.85
N LYS A 279 -8.43 -1.49 18.10
CA LYS A 279 -8.68 -0.67 19.29
C LYS A 279 -7.47 0.16 19.76
N SER A 280 -6.31 0.03 19.13
CA SER A 280 -5.09 0.77 19.45
C SER A 280 -4.50 1.41 18.19
N PRO A 281 -4.02 2.67 18.27
CA PRO A 281 -3.22 3.27 17.21
C PRO A 281 -1.77 2.77 17.18
N VAL A 282 -1.29 2.09 18.22
CA VAL A 282 0.06 1.53 18.30
C VAL A 282 0.11 0.19 17.57
N ARG A 283 1.06 0.02 16.65
CA ARG A 283 1.21 -1.15 15.76
C ARG A 283 2.65 -1.66 15.76
N GLY A 284 2.85 -2.95 15.52
CA GLY A 284 4.17 -3.51 15.24
C GLY A 284 4.54 -3.37 13.76
N PHE A 285 5.84 -3.36 13.44
CA PHE A 285 6.37 -3.26 12.07
C PHE A 285 6.25 -4.55 11.23
N ARG A 286 5.26 -5.39 11.55
CA ARG A 286 5.07 -6.67 10.88
C ARG A 286 4.39 -6.49 9.52
N THR A 287 4.92 -7.14 8.50
CA THR A 287 4.26 -7.22 7.19
C THR A 287 3.22 -8.34 7.18
N GLY A 288 2.04 -8.04 6.63
CA GLY A 288 0.97 -9.03 6.47
C GLY A 288 1.34 -10.09 5.42
N PHE A 289 1.22 -11.37 5.78
CA PHE A 289 1.59 -12.48 4.90
C PHE A 289 0.86 -12.44 3.55
N SER A 290 -0.44 -12.12 3.56
CA SER A 290 -1.26 -11.98 2.35
C SER A 290 -0.76 -10.85 1.45
N LYS A 291 -0.28 -9.73 2.02
CA LYS A 291 0.24 -8.61 1.24
C LYS A 291 1.58 -8.94 0.60
N VAL A 292 2.46 -9.63 1.33
CA VAL A 292 3.75 -10.09 0.79
C VAL A 292 3.54 -11.14 -0.30
N SER A 293 2.66 -12.11 -0.08
CA SER A 293 2.29 -13.11 -1.10
C SER A 293 1.70 -12.45 -2.35
N GLN A 294 0.88 -11.41 -2.18
CA GLN A 294 0.35 -10.62 -3.29
C GLN A 294 1.46 -9.91 -4.07
N ILE A 295 2.38 -9.21 -3.39
CA ILE A 295 3.48 -8.48 -4.05
C ILE A 295 4.33 -9.47 -4.85
N PHE A 296 4.75 -10.58 -4.24
CA PHE A 296 5.48 -11.61 -4.97
C PHE A 296 4.68 -12.17 -6.14
N THR A 297 3.39 -12.44 -5.96
CA THR A 297 2.52 -12.92 -7.03
C THR A 297 2.51 -11.96 -8.21
N LYS A 298 2.33 -10.67 -7.97
CA LYS A 298 2.30 -9.64 -9.03
C LYS A 298 3.67 -9.51 -9.70
N GLU A 299 4.74 -9.33 -8.92
CA GLU A 299 6.08 -9.07 -9.46
C GLU A 299 6.65 -10.28 -10.18
N LEU A 300 6.52 -11.50 -9.62
CA LEU A 300 7.01 -12.72 -10.26
C LEU A 300 6.21 -13.03 -11.53
N PHE A 301 4.92 -12.70 -11.58
CA PHE A 301 4.10 -12.91 -12.78
C PHE A 301 4.59 -12.07 -13.97
N TYR A 302 5.10 -10.85 -13.75
CA TYR A 302 5.74 -10.06 -14.81
C TYR A 302 7.07 -10.64 -15.30
N GLN A 303 7.76 -11.44 -14.48
CA GLN A 303 9.02 -12.10 -14.86
C GLN A 303 8.81 -13.38 -15.66
N LEU A 304 7.57 -13.90 -15.73
CA LEU A 304 7.28 -15.09 -16.51
C LEU A 304 7.33 -14.78 -18.02
N PRO A 305 7.96 -15.65 -18.84
CA PRO A 305 8.07 -15.42 -20.27
C PRO A 305 6.68 -15.38 -20.90
N GLU A 306 6.46 -14.42 -21.77
CA GLU A 306 5.30 -14.36 -22.64
C GLU A 306 5.58 -15.25 -23.85
N ARG A 307 4.93 -16.40 -23.91
CA ARG A 307 4.98 -17.31 -25.05
C ARG A 307 3.58 -17.46 -25.60
N GLU A 308 3.39 -17.29 -26.91
CA GLU A 308 2.07 -17.34 -27.57
C GLU A 308 1.26 -18.60 -27.19
N TYR A 309 1.93 -19.73 -26.96
CA TYR A 309 1.30 -21.03 -26.69
C TYR A 309 1.28 -21.43 -25.20
N LEU A 310 1.95 -20.68 -24.31
CA LEU A 310 1.98 -20.95 -22.87
C LEU A 310 1.58 -19.68 -22.13
N SER A 311 0.33 -19.66 -21.66
CA SER A 311 -0.10 -18.65 -20.71
C SER A 311 0.81 -18.64 -19.49
N ARG A 312 1.14 -17.44 -19.00
CA ARG A 312 1.87 -17.26 -17.75
C ARG A 312 1.09 -17.95 -16.63
N LYS A 313 1.72 -18.91 -15.96
CA LYS A 313 1.10 -19.66 -14.86
C LYS A 313 1.92 -19.47 -13.60
N LEU A 314 1.26 -18.98 -12.56
CA LEU A 314 1.78 -18.95 -11.20
C LEU A 314 0.83 -19.76 -10.32
N VAL A 315 1.40 -20.60 -9.46
CA VAL A 315 0.63 -21.35 -8.48
C VAL A 315 1.13 -21.00 -7.09
N VAL A 316 0.21 -20.62 -6.21
CA VAL A 316 0.49 -20.29 -4.81
C VAL A 316 -0.13 -21.37 -3.93
N PHE A 317 0.66 -21.91 -3.01
CA PHE A 317 0.23 -22.93 -2.07
C PHE A 317 0.38 -22.41 -0.64
N SER A 318 -0.52 -22.85 0.24
CA SER A 318 -0.43 -22.70 1.69
C SER A 318 -0.73 -24.06 2.34
N ASP A 319 -0.09 -24.34 3.47
CA ASP A 319 -0.36 -25.52 4.30
C ASP A 319 -1.69 -25.42 5.06
N SER A 320 -2.27 -24.22 5.13
CA SER A 320 -3.59 -23.94 5.69
C SER A 320 -4.63 -23.67 4.61
N ARG A 321 -5.77 -24.37 4.70
CA ARG A 321 -6.93 -24.17 3.79
C ARG A 321 -7.50 -22.75 3.91
N GLU A 322 -7.55 -22.22 5.12
CA GLU A 322 -8.04 -20.87 5.37
C GLU A 322 -7.10 -19.83 4.74
N ASP A 323 -5.79 -19.98 4.94
CA ASP A 323 -4.81 -19.05 4.39
C ASP A 323 -4.79 -19.10 2.85
N ALA A 324 -4.90 -20.30 2.26
CA ALA A 324 -5.02 -20.43 0.80
C ALA A 324 -6.23 -19.66 0.25
N ALA A 325 -7.39 -19.79 0.90
CA ALA A 325 -8.61 -19.07 0.52
C ALA A 325 -8.46 -17.55 0.70
N GLN A 326 -7.84 -17.11 1.80
CA GLN A 326 -7.56 -15.69 2.06
C GLN A 326 -6.59 -15.10 1.03
N ILE A 327 -5.55 -15.84 0.62
CA ILE A 327 -4.59 -15.40 -0.40
C ILE A 327 -5.27 -15.28 -1.76
N SER A 328 -6.01 -16.31 -2.20
CA SER A 328 -6.69 -16.31 -3.50
C SER A 328 -7.60 -15.08 -3.66
N ASN A 329 -8.47 -14.86 -2.67
CA ASN A 329 -9.40 -13.74 -2.66
C ASN A 329 -8.68 -12.39 -2.42
N GLY A 330 -7.64 -12.38 -1.59
CA GLY A 330 -6.85 -11.17 -1.30
C GLY A 330 -6.07 -10.67 -2.50
N VAL A 331 -5.52 -11.57 -3.33
CA VAL A 331 -4.81 -11.21 -4.56
C VAL A 331 -5.74 -10.48 -5.52
N GLU A 332 -6.92 -11.03 -5.80
CA GLU A 332 -7.88 -10.41 -6.72
C GLU A 332 -8.43 -9.08 -6.19
N ARG A 333 -8.84 -9.03 -4.91
CA ARG A 333 -9.39 -7.80 -4.32
C ARG A 333 -8.39 -6.66 -4.35
N ASN A 334 -7.17 -6.93 -3.92
CA ASN A 334 -6.14 -5.92 -3.92
C ASN A 334 -5.71 -5.56 -5.35
N HIS A 335 -5.69 -6.52 -6.29
CA HIS A 335 -5.42 -6.22 -7.69
C HIS A 335 -6.45 -5.23 -8.26
N TYR A 336 -7.75 -5.47 -8.02
CA TYR A 336 -8.80 -4.56 -8.43
C TYR A 336 -8.63 -3.16 -7.81
N THR A 337 -8.40 -3.07 -6.49
CA THR A 337 -8.21 -1.77 -5.82
C THR A 337 -7.01 -1.00 -6.35
N GLU A 338 -5.87 -1.67 -6.58
CA GLU A 338 -4.68 -1.03 -7.14
C GLU A 338 -4.91 -0.63 -8.61
N LEU A 339 -5.61 -1.45 -9.40
CA LEU A 339 -5.93 -1.13 -10.79
C LEU A 339 -6.85 0.10 -10.90
N VAL A 340 -7.90 0.17 -10.08
CA VAL A 340 -8.76 1.36 -10.02
C VAL A 340 -7.96 2.59 -9.65
N ARG A 341 -7.06 2.49 -8.66
CA ARG A 341 -6.14 3.59 -8.29
C ARG A 341 -5.30 4.03 -9.47
N GLU A 342 -4.65 3.09 -10.16
CA GLU A 342 -3.78 3.35 -11.31
C GLU A 342 -4.54 4.05 -12.44
N ILE A 343 -5.70 3.51 -12.84
CA ILE A 343 -6.54 4.09 -13.89
C ILE A 343 -7.00 5.50 -13.49
N VAL A 344 -7.45 5.71 -12.25
CA VAL A 344 -7.89 7.04 -11.80
C VAL A 344 -6.72 8.04 -11.85
N CYS A 345 -5.52 7.67 -11.41
CA CYS A 345 -4.36 8.57 -11.49
C CYS A 345 -4.02 8.92 -12.94
N ASP A 346 -4.00 7.91 -13.81
CA ASP A 346 -3.70 8.06 -15.24
C ASP A 346 -4.75 8.95 -15.93
N GLU A 347 -6.04 8.74 -15.66
CA GLU A 347 -7.12 9.56 -16.22
C GLU A 347 -7.11 11.00 -15.71
N LEU A 348 -6.85 11.21 -14.42
CA LEU A 348 -6.69 12.56 -13.87
C LEU A 348 -5.52 13.29 -14.53
N ARG A 349 -4.40 12.59 -14.80
CA ARG A 349 -3.26 13.15 -15.54
C ARG A 349 -3.64 13.50 -16.98
N MET A 350 -4.36 12.64 -17.68
CA MET A 350 -4.84 12.91 -19.04
C MET A 350 -5.75 14.13 -19.10
N LEU A 351 -6.68 14.27 -18.16
CA LEU A 351 -7.63 15.38 -18.13
C LEU A 351 -7.01 16.71 -17.67
N SER A 352 -6.03 16.67 -16.78
CA SER A 352 -5.38 17.88 -16.24
C SER A 352 -4.12 18.31 -17.00
N ILE A 353 -3.46 17.42 -17.74
CA ILE A 353 -2.21 17.70 -18.46
C ILE A 353 -2.35 17.47 -19.96
N GLY A 354 -2.71 16.25 -20.38
CA GLY A 354 -2.72 15.88 -21.80
C GLY A 354 -3.75 16.64 -22.62
N LYS A 355 -5.01 16.69 -22.17
CA LYS A 355 -6.09 17.41 -22.86
C LYS A 355 -5.84 18.93 -22.94
N PRO A 356 -5.39 19.62 -21.87
CA PRO A 356 -5.02 21.03 -21.95
C PRO A 356 -3.82 21.31 -22.85
N GLU A 357 -2.79 20.45 -22.85
CA GLU A 357 -1.64 20.59 -23.75
C GLU A 357 -2.05 20.43 -25.22
N LEU A 358 -2.90 19.44 -25.52
CA LEU A 358 -3.45 19.28 -26.87
C LEU A 358 -4.24 20.52 -27.33
N LEU A 359 -5.07 21.09 -26.44
CA LEU A 359 -5.78 22.33 -26.74
C LEU A 359 -4.79 23.48 -27.04
N GLN A 360 -3.76 23.63 -26.20
CA GLN A 360 -2.74 24.67 -26.36
C GLN A 360 -1.97 24.52 -27.68
N ASP A 361 -1.60 23.30 -28.05
CA ASP A 361 -0.88 23.02 -29.28
C ASP A 361 -1.73 23.33 -30.52
N ILE A 362 -3.01 22.96 -30.50
CA ILE A 362 -3.97 23.29 -31.56
C ILE A 362 -4.17 24.80 -31.69
N GLU A 363 -4.35 25.51 -30.56
CA GLU A 363 -4.50 26.98 -30.54
C GLU A 363 -3.25 27.71 -31.01
N ALA A 364 -2.06 27.16 -30.73
CA ALA A 364 -0.78 27.68 -31.20
C ALA A 364 -0.47 27.32 -32.67
N GLY A 365 -1.31 26.53 -33.33
CA GLY A 365 -1.10 26.09 -34.71
C GLY A 365 0.11 25.17 -34.89
N ARG A 366 0.50 24.43 -33.83
CA ARG A 366 1.63 23.49 -33.90
C ARG A 366 1.27 22.28 -34.76
N THR A 367 2.24 21.82 -35.54
CA THR A 367 2.15 20.60 -36.35
C THR A 367 2.70 19.37 -35.63
N GLU A 368 3.56 19.58 -34.64
CA GLU A 368 4.09 18.54 -33.76
C GLU A 368 3.52 18.77 -32.36
N PHE A 369 2.81 17.76 -31.84
CA PHE A 369 2.20 17.80 -30.52
C PHE A 369 3.21 17.38 -29.45
N GLY A 370 3.09 17.98 -28.26
CA GLY A 370 3.91 17.60 -27.12
C GLY A 370 3.59 16.19 -26.60
N ASP A 371 4.50 15.62 -25.80
CA ASP A 371 4.43 14.22 -25.36
C ASP A 371 3.13 13.89 -24.62
N ASN A 372 2.60 14.78 -23.76
CA ASN A 372 1.35 14.46 -23.06
C ASN A 372 0.12 14.64 -23.98
N ALA A 373 0.18 15.50 -24.99
CA ALA A 373 -0.86 15.61 -26.00
C ALA A 373 -0.91 14.35 -26.88
N LEU A 374 0.26 13.83 -27.28
CA LEU A 374 0.37 12.55 -27.98
C LEU A 374 -0.16 11.39 -27.14
N ALA A 375 0.25 11.29 -25.87
CA ALA A 375 -0.28 10.26 -24.95
C ALA A 375 -1.81 10.36 -24.78
N PHE A 376 -2.36 11.58 -24.79
CA PHE A 376 -3.81 11.79 -24.76
C PHE A 376 -4.48 11.33 -26.06
N LEU A 377 -3.88 11.58 -27.23
CA LEU A 377 -4.40 11.16 -28.53
C LEU A 377 -4.33 9.65 -28.75
N GLU A 378 -3.29 8.98 -28.26
CA GLU A 378 -3.19 7.52 -28.27
C GLU A 378 -4.39 6.88 -27.56
N ARG A 379 -4.88 7.53 -26.49
CA ARG A 379 -6.03 7.07 -25.71
C ARG A 379 -7.37 7.51 -26.29
N TYR A 380 -7.43 8.74 -26.78
CA TYR A 380 -8.64 9.36 -27.31
C TYR A 380 -8.41 9.76 -28.77
N SER A 381 -8.38 8.76 -29.66
CA SER A 381 -7.99 8.92 -31.07
C SER A 381 -8.84 9.93 -31.87
N GLY A 382 -10.06 10.24 -31.43
CA GLY A 382 -10.92 11.28 -32.03
C GLY A 382 -10.82 12.67 -31.40
N ALA A 383 -10.03 12.85 -30.34
CA ALA A 383 -10.07 14.07 -29.54
C ALA A 383 -9.54 15.31 -30.26
N GLU A 384 -8.58 15.16 -31.18
CA GLU A 384 -8.10 16.29 -31.99
C GLU A 384 -9.25 16.92 -32.78
N GLY A 385 -10.02 16.09 -33.49
CA GLY A 385 -11.18 16.54 -34.26
C GLY A 385 -12.23 17.20 -33.37
N THR A 386 -12.55 16.59 -32.23
CA THR A 386 -13.50 17.16 -31.26
C THR A 386 -13.04 18.51 -30.72
N ILE A 387 -11.76 18.68 -30.39
CA ILE A 387 -11.23 19.95 -29.90
C ILE A 387 -11.24 21.02 -31.01
N ARG A 388 -10.87 20.66 -32.24
CA ARG A 388 -10.94 21.57 -33.39
C ARG A 388 -12.38 22.03 -33.65
N GLU A 389 -13.36 21.13 -33.58
CA GLU A 389 -14.78 21.44 -33.72
C GLU A 389 -15.28 22.35 -32.58
N LEU A 390 -14.84 22.11 -31.34
CA LEU A 390 -15.14 22.98 -30.20
C LEU A 390 -14.60 24.39 -30.43
N ILE A 391 -13.35 24.53 -30.90
CA ILE A 391 -12.74 25.83 -31.22
C ILE A 391 -13.53 26.54 -32.32
N SER A 392 -13.83 25.85 -33.42
CA SER A 392 -14.58 26.45 -34.54
C SER A 392 -15.97 26.91 -34.11
N THR A 393 -16.67 26.07 -33.33
CA THR A 393 -18.02 26.39 -32.82
C THR A 393 -17.98 27.59 -31.87
N SER A 394 -16.99 27.66 -30.97
CA SER A 394 -16.85 28.74 -29.99
C SER A 394 -16.60 30.12 -30.61
N SER A 395 -16.08 30.14 -31.85
CA SER A 395 -15.69 31.35 -32.59
C SER A 395 -16.78 31.85 -33.55
N MET A 396 -17.94 31.19 -33.63
CA MET A 396 -19.06 31.63 -34.47
C MET A 396 -19.73 32.89 -33.90
N SER A 397 -20.19 33.79 -34.78
CA SER A 397 -20.92 35.00 -34.39
C SER A 397 -22.31 34.67 -33.83
N THR A 398 -22.68 35.32 -32.73
CA THR A 398 -24.00 35.16 -32.09
C THR A 398 -25.08 36.09 -32.66
N ASN A 399 -24.74 36.98 -33.59
CA ASN A 399 -25.69 37.95 -34.13
C ASN A 399 -26.68 37.29 -35.12
N GLY A 400 -27.97 37.31 -34.78
CA GLY A 400 -29.06 36.94 -35.69
C GLY A 400 -29.27 35.43 -35.89
N ILE A 401 -28.69 34.59 -35.02
CA ILE A 401 -28.85 33.13 -35.06
C ILE A 401 -29.96 32.63 -34.13
N PRO A 402 -30.53 31.43 -34.38
CA PRO A 402 -31.50 30.82 -33.48
C PRO A 402 -30.93 30.54 -32.08
N GLN A 403 -31.77 30.64 -31.05
CA GLN A 403 -31.40 30.41 -29.64
C GLN A 403 -30.72 29.06 -29.40
N SER A 404 -31.12 28.02 -30.14
CA SER A 404 -30.51 26.69 -30.07
C SER A 404 -29.03 26.69 -30.48
N VAL A 405 -28.67 27.49 -31.50
CA VAL A 405 -27.29 27.63 -31.98
C VAL A 405 -26.48 28.50 -31.02
N GLU A 406 -27.08 29.57 -30.49
CA GLU A 406 -26.45 30.39 -29.45
C GLU A 406 -26.07 29.55 -28.22
N ASN A 407 -26.99 28.69 -27.75
CA ASN A 407 -26.73 27.78 -26.64
C ASN A 407 -25.55 26.81 -26.91
N LEU A 408 -25.40 26.34 -28.16
CA LEU A 408 -24.27 25.50 -28.56
C LEU A 408 -22.93 26.26 -28.51
N ILE A 409 -22.92 27.51 -28.99
CA ILE A 409 -21.73 28.38 -28.94
C ILE A 409 -21.34 28.64 -27.48
N THR A 410 -22.29 29.03 -26.62
CA THR A 410 -22.05 29.26 -25.19
C THR A 410 -21.54 27.99 -24.50
N LYS A 411 -22.08 26.82 -24.83
CA LYS A 411 -21.60 25.54 -24.30
C LYS A 411 -20.16 25.26 -24.74
N ALA A 412 -19.84 25.42 -26.03
CA ALA A 412 -18.48 25.23 -26.53
C ALA A 412 -17.46 26.18 -25.87
N GLN A 413 -17.83 27.45 -25.67
CA GLN A 413 -17.01 28.43 -24.94
C GLN A 413 -16.78 28.01 -23.48
N SER A 414 -17.83 27.54 -22.80
CA SER A 414 -17.75 27.02 -21.43
C SER A 414 -16.83 25.80 -21.35
N ASP A 415 -16.96 24.84 -22.28
CA ASP A 415 -16.15 23.63 -22.32
C ASP A 415 -14.67 23.94 -22.57
N LEU A 416 -14.34 24.85 -23.48
CA LEU A 416 -12.96 25.31 -23.69
C LEU A 416 -12.39 26.02 -22.47
N LYS A 417 -13.17 26.89 -21.81
CA LYS A 417 -12.77 27.54 -20.56
C LYS A 417 -12.50 26.50 -19.46
N ALA A 418 -13.32 25.46 -19.38
CA ALA A 418 -13.12 24.36 -18.44
C ALA A 418 -11.81 23.62 -18.72
N ILE A 419 -11.51 23.26 -19.97
CA ILE A 419 -10.24 22.60 -20.35
C ILE A 419 -9.03 23.45 -19.94
N ARG A 420 -9.02 24.74 -20.29
CA ARG A 420 -7.93 25.65 -19.92
C ARG A 420 -7.77 25.75 -18.40
N ARG A 421 -8.88 25.86 -17.67
CA ARG A 421 -8.88 25.92 -16.21
C ARG A 421 -8.30 24.65 -15.59
N MET A 422 -8.66 23.46 -16.09
CA MET A 422 -8.08 22.19 -15.62
C MET A 422 -6.56 22.14 -15.82
N GLY A 423 -6.06 22.71 -16.93
CA GLY A 423 -4.62 22.82 -17.20
C GLY A 423 -3.87 23.72 -16.22
N ILE A 424 -4.46 24.86 -15.85
CA ILE A 424 -3.85 25.85 -14.96
C ILE A 424 -3.95 25.41 -13.49
N GLU A 425 -5.16 25.06 -13.04
CA GLU A 425 -5.43 24.74 -11.63
C GLU A 425 -5.12 23.28 -11.27
N ARG A 426 -4.78 22.45 -12.27
CA ARG A 426 -4.59 20.99 -12.12
C ARG A 426 -5.73 20.31 -11.35
N THR A 427 -6.94 20.82 -11.52
CA THR A 427 -8.14 20.37 -10.80
C THR A 427 -9.11 19.74 -11.79
N VAL A 428 -9.55 18.52 -11.51
CA VAL A 428 -10.46 17.75 -12.39
C VAL A 428 -11.74 17.41 -11.63
N PRO A 429 -12.93 17.73 -12.17
CA PRO A 429 -14.18 17.26 -11.59
C PRO A 429 -14.26 15.72 -11.64
N VAL A 430 -14.42 15.07 -10.49
CA VAL A 430 -14.54 13.59 -10.40
C VAL A 430 -15.72 13.06 -11.23
N SER A 431 -16.74 13.89 -11.46
CA SER A 431 -17.87 13.55 -12.34
C SER A 431 -17.45 13.21 -13.78
N LEU A 432 -16.32 13.72 -14.27
CA LEU A 432 -15.80 13.40 -15.60
C LEU A 432 -15.33 11.93 -15.72
N LEU A 433 -14.97 11.30 -14.60
CA LEU A 433 -14.57 9.89 -14.57
C LEU A 433 -15.77 8.94 -14.56
N LEU A 434 -16.96 9.44 -14.23
CA LEU A 434 -18.17 8.66 -14.01
C LEU A 434 -19.12 8.75 -15.22
N PRO A 435 -20.11 7.85 -15.34
CA PRO A 435 -21.16 8.00 -16.35
C PRO A 435 -21.79 9.40 -16.29
N PRO A 436 -21.91 10.09 -17.43
CA PRO A 436 -22.54 11.40 -17.48
C PRO A 436 -24.03 11.31 -17.17
N THR A 437 -24.58 12.37 -16.58
CA THR A 437 -26.01 12.43 -16.21
C THR A 437 -26.92 12.73 -17.39
N ASP A 438 -26.38 13.35 -18.45
CA ASP A 438 -27.10 13.79 -19.64
C ASP A 438 -27.05 12.78 -20.81
N ASP A 439 -26.23 11.72 -20.71
CA ASP A 439 -26.12 10.68 -21.73
C ASP A 439 -26.15 9.27 -21.11
N VAL A 440 -27.33 8.67 -21.09
CA VAL A 440 -27.57 7.31 -20.55
C VAL A 440 -26.87 6.20 -21.32
N ASN A 441 -26.36 6.51 -22.51
CA ASN A 441 -25.63 5.54 -23.32
C ASN A 441 -24.17 5.47 -22.93
N LYS A 442 -23.62 6.52 -22.32
CA LYS A 442 -22.23 6.58 -21.88
C LYS A 442 -22.02 5.99 -20.48
N CYS A 443 -21.02 5.13 -20.36
CA CYS A 443 -20.60 4.53 -19.10
C CYS A 443 -19.48 5.32 -18.40
N GLY A 444 -18.93 6.34 -19.06
CA GLY A 444 -17.84 7.16 -18.52
C GLY A 444 -16.46 6.49 -18.66
N ASP A 445 -15.42 7.32 -18.53
CA ASP A 445 -14.05 6.94 -18.90
C ASP A 445 -13.50 5.83 -17.99
N LEU A 446 -13.80 5.88 -16.70
CA LEU A 446 -13.31 4.87 -15.75
C LEU A 446 -13.89 3.48 -16.03
N ILE A 447 -15.17 3.39 -16.38
CA ILE A 447 -15.78 2.12 -16.76
C ILE A 447 -15.21 1.64 -18.09
N SER A 448 -15.13 2.51 -19.10
CA SER A 448 -14.55 2.19 -20.40
C SER A 448 -13.15 1.58 -20.28
N ARG A 449 -12.26 2.20 -19.48
CA ARG A 449 -10.91 1.68 -19.19
C ARG A 449 -10.91 0.31 -18.53
N LEU A 450 -11.82 0.07 -17.60
CA LEU A 450 -11.93 -1.24 -16.95
C LEU A 450 -12.43 -2.31 -17.95
N LEU A 451 -13.36 -1.95 -18.85
CA LEU A 451 -13.86 -2.85 -19.90
C LEU A 451 -12.77 -3.22 -20.91
N ASP A 452 -11.94 -2.26 -21.31
CA ASP A 452 -10.80 -2.48 -22.22
C ASP A 452 -9.83 -3.54 -21.68
N LEU A 453 -9.64 -3.55 -20.36
CA LEU A 453 -8.83 -4.55 -19.65
C LEU A 453 -9.58 -5.85 -19.33
N GLY A 454 -10.87 -5.96 -19.70
CA GLY A 454 -11.71 -7.12 -19.39
C GLY A 454 -12.10 -7.24 -17.91
N VAL A 455 -12.07 -6.14 -17.16
CA VAL A 455 -12.31 -6.11 -15.71
C VAL A 455 -13.73 -5.64 -15.41
N ASN A 456 -14.41 -6.35 -14.51
CA ASN A 456 -15.73 -5.94 -14.00
C ASN A 456 -15.61 -4.61 -13.24
N PRO A 457 -16.30 -3.53 -13.66
CA PRO A 457 -16.19 -2.23 -13.00
C PRO A 457 -16.74 -2.17 -11.57
N ALA A 458 -17.43 -3.21 -11.12
CA ALA A 458 -17.90 -3.35 -9.74
C ALA A 458 -16.98 -4.21 -8.86
N GLY A 459 -15.85 -4.67 -9.40
CA GLY A 459 -14.88 -5.53 -8.73
C GLY A 459 -15.23 -7.01 -8.76
N ASN A 460 -14.53 -7.79 -7.93
CA ASN A 460 -14.59 -9.25 -7.90
C ASN A 460 -15.61 -9.82 -6.90
N ASP A 461 -16.46 -8.98 -6.30
CA ASP A 461 -17.51 -9.45 -5.40
C ASP A 461 -18.45 -10.42 -6.13
N VAL A 462 -18.73 -11.59 -5.53
CA VAL A 462 -19.63 -12.62 -6.11
C VAL A 462 -21.00 -12.03 -6.45
N LEU A 463 -21.51 -11.14 -5.60
CA LEU A 463 -22.80 -10.46 -5.80
C LEU A 463 -22.80 -9.42 -6.93
N MET A 464 -21.64 -9.10 -7.52
CA MET A 464 -21.47 -8.18 -8.64
C MET A 464 -21.21 -8.89 -9.96
N GLN A 465 -21.21 -10.22 -9.98
CA GLN A 465 -20.96 -10.98 -11.20
C GLN A 465 -22.23 -11.24 -12.02
N ASN A 466 -23.41 -11.26 -11.37
CA ASN A 466 -24.68 -11.53 -12.02
C ASN A 466 -25.76 -10.55 -11.56
N PHE A 467 -26.60 -10.11 -12.50
CA PHE A 467 -27.73 -9.22 -12.24
C PHE A 467 -29.02 -9.81 -12.80
N LYS A 468 -30.13 -9.57 -12.11
CA LYS A 468 -31.44 -10.12 -12.51
C LYS A 468 -32.18 -9.14 -13.42
N TRP A 469 -32.59 -9.62 -14.60
CA TRP A 469 -33.59 -8.99 -15.48
C TRP A 469 -34.24 -10.08 -16.35
N ASP A 470 -35.45 -9.84 -16.86
CA ASP A 470 -36.25 -10.82 -17.63
C ASP A 470 -36.42 -12.15 -16.87
N ASN A 471 -36.56 -12.06 -15.55
CA ASN A 471 -36.66 -13.19 -14.64
C ASN A 471 -35.48 -14.20 -14.69
N ARG A 472 -34.30 -13.78 -15.20
CA ARG A 472 -33.07 -14.59 -15.25
C ARG A 472 -31.90 -13.83 -14.66
N TYR A 473 -30.89 -14.58 -14.19
CA TYR A 473 -29.60 -14.00 -13.83
C TYR A 473 -28.72 -13.95 -15.07
N ASN A 474 -28.27 -12.76 -15.40
CA ASN A 474 -27.41 -12.49 -16.53
C ASN A 474 -26.04 -12.06 -16.02
N PHE A 475 -24.99 -12.56 -16.66
CA PHE A 475 -23.62 -12.19 -16.32
C PHE A 475 -23.37 -10.70 -16.62
N TRP A 476 -22.54 -10.04 -15.81
CA TRP A 476 -22.32 -8.60 -15.86
C TRP A 476 -21.88 -8.10 -17.25
N THR A 477 -21.17 -8.92 -18.02
CA THR A 477 -20.68 -8.58 -19.36
C THR A 477 -21.81 -8.23 -20.32
N TYR A 478 -23.00 -8.79 -20.14
CA TYR A 478 -24.16 -8.48 -20.98
C TYR A 478 -24.68 -7.04 -20.81
N LEU A 479 -24.26 -6.33 -19.76
CA LEU A 479 -24.58 -4.91 -19.58
C LEU A 479 -23.75 -4.01 -20.51
N PHE A 480 -22.73 -4.55 -21.19
CA PHE A 480 -21.73 -3.76 -21.91
C PHE A 480 -21.56 -4.22 -23.37
N ASP A 481 -21.29 -3.24 -24.23
CA ASP A 481 -20.78 -3.41 -25.59
C ASP A 481 -19.25 -3.28 -25.53
N PHE A 482 -18.52 -4.38 -25.69
CA PHE A 482 -17.05 -4.41 -25.63
C PHE A 482 -16.37 -3.89 -26.90
N GLN A 483 -17.10 -3.72 -28.02
CA GLN A 483 -16.53 -3.09 -29.21
C GLN A 483 -16.54 -1.56 -29.05
N ARG A 484 -17.61 -1.03 -28.45
CA ARG A 484 -17.76 0.41 -28.18
C ARG A 484 -17.24 0.84 -26.81
N LEU A 485 -16.86 -0.12 -25.96
CA LEU A 485 -16.49 0.07 -24.56
C LEU A 485 -17.54 0.89 -23.80
N ASN A 486 -18.81 0.53 -23.96
CA ASN A 486 -19.92 1.33 -23.45
C ASN A 486 -21.11 0.49 -22.96
N TRP A 487 -22.17 1.14 -22.45
CA TRP A 487 -23.39 0.43 -22.06
C TRP A 487 -24.05 -0.24 -23.28
N GLN A 488 -24.45 -1.49 -23.12
CA GLN A 488 -25.20 -2.25 -24.13
C GLN A 488 -26.56 -1.59 -24.38
N GLN A 489 -26.91 -1.40 -25.64
CA GLN A 489 -28.17 -0.79 -26.05
C GLN A 489 -29.30 -1.82 -26.18
N GLY A 490 -30.54 -1.37 -26.02
CA GLY A 490 -31.74 -2.21 -26.22
C GLY A 490 -32.03 -3.20 -25.09
N LEU A 491 -31.40 -3.06 -23.92
CA LEU A 491 -31.71 -3.89 -22.76
C LEU A 491 -33.03 -3.49 -22.08
N PRO A 492 -33.74 -4.43 -21.41
CA PRO A 492 -34.94 -4.13 -20.64
C PRO A 492 -34.68 -3.10 -19.54
N GLN A 493 -35.73 -2.37 -19.13
CA GLN A 493 -35.63 -1.36 -18.06
C GLN A 493 -35.12 -1.96 -16.73
N GLU A 494 -35.46 -3.22 -16.44
CA GLU A 494 -34.97 -3.94 -15.25
C GLU A 494 -33.44 -4.01 -15.18
N SER A 495 -32.74 -4.03 -16.33
CA SER A 495 -31.27 -4.07 -16.39
C SER A 495 -30.61 -2.82 -15.80
N GLN A 496 -31.34 -1.70 -15.69
CA GLN A 496 -30.86 -0.47 -15.06
C GLN A 496 -30.50 -0.67 -13.59
N TYR A 497 -31.14 -1.63 -12.91
CA TYR A 497 -30.74 -2.03 -11.56
C TYR A 497 -29.27 -2.47 -11.52
N GLY A 498 -28.83 -3.28 -12.49
CA GLY A 498 -27.45 -3.73 -12.60
C GLY A 498 -26.48 -2.58 -12.82
N ARG A 499 -26.78 -1.68 -13.78
CA ARG A 499 -25.97 -0.48 -14.05
C ARG A 499 -25.81 0.38 -12.80
N ASN A 500 -26.90 0.66 -12.11
CA ASN A 500 -26.89 1.46 -10.87
C ASN A 500 -26.07 0.81 -9.76
N ARG A 501 -26.10 -0.53 -9.63
CA ARG A 501 -25.26 -1.24 -8.66
C ARG A 501 -23.78 -1.14 -8.99
N ILE A 502 -23.41 -1.27 -10.27
CA ILE A 502 -22.03 -1.11 -10.73
C ILE A 502 -21.53 0.29 -10.41
N ILE A 503 -22.29 1.32 -10.81
CA ILE A 503 -21.94 2.72 -10.55
C ILE A 503 -21.79 2.99 -9.05
N LYS A 504 -22.71 2.46 -8.23
CA LYS A 504 -22.63 2.59 -6.77
C LYS A 504 -21.36 1.96 -6.21
N LYS A 505 -20.98 0.76 -6.67
CA LYS A 505 -19.76 0.08 -6.23
C LYS A 505 -18.50 0.82 -6.66
N LEU A 506 -18.47 1.33 -7.89
CA LEU A 506 -17.36 2.15 -8.36
C LEU A 506 -17.22 3.45 -7.55
N ARG A 507 -18.33 4.12 -7.23
CA ARG A 507 -18.32 5.30 -6.33
C ARG A 507 -17.79 4.95 -4.94
N MET A 508 -18.16 3.80 -4.38
CA MET A 508 -17.58 3.34 -3.10
C MET A 508 -16.07 3.16 -3.21
N ALA A 509 -15.57 2.54 -4.29
CA ALA A 509 -14.15 2.38 -4.53
C ALA A 509 -13.41 3.72 -4.68
N LEU A 510 -14.02 4.70 -5.35
CA LEU A 510 -13.49 6.07 -5.43
C LEU A 510 -13.46 6.77 -4.07
N CYS A 511 -14.51 6.62 -3.26
CA CYS A 511 -14.52 7.17 -1.90
C CYS A 511 -13.41 6.54 -1.04
N ASP A 512 -13.24 5.23 -1.13
CA ASP A 512 -12.15 4.54 -0.45
C ASP A 512 -10.78 5.04 -0.95
N LEU A 513 -10.62 5.28 -2.25
CA LEU A 513 -9.38 5.82 -2.80
C LEU A 513 -9.07 7.25 -2.28
N PHE A 514 -10.04 8.16 -2.38
CA PHE A 514 -9.83 9.57 -2.05
C PHE A 514 -9.79 9.86 -0.55
N PHE A 515 -10.53 9.09 0.26
CA PHE A 515 -10.71 9.38 1.69
C PHE A 515 -10.19 8.26 2.62
N SER A 516 -9.48 7.27 2.10
CA SER A 516 -8.77 6.31 2.96
C SER A 516 -7.64 7.00 3.73
N ARG A 517 -7.25 6.38 4.86
CA ARG A 517 -6.21 6.87 5.76
C ARG A 517 -4.87 6.23 5.44
N LEU A 518 -3.80 6.85 5.90
CA LEU A 518 -2.42 6.39 5.73
C LEU A 518 -2.03 6.37 4.25
N TYR A 519 -0.92 5.74 3.91
CA TYR A 519 -0.40 5.61 2.54
C TYR A 519 -1.37 5.01 1.50
N PHE A 520 -2.54 4.49 1.92
CA PHE A 520 -3.58 4.00 1.02
C PHE A 520 -4.46 5.12 0.44
N GLY A 521 -4.49 6.29 1.08
CA GLY A 521 -5.24 7.45 0.63
C GLY A 521 -4.49 8.23 -0.46
N PHE A 522 -5.23 8.80 -1.40
CA PHE A 522 -4.71 9.58 -2.52
C PHE A 522 -3.79 10.74 -2.06
N GLU A 523 -4.20 11.45 -1.01
CA GLU A 523 -3.46 12.57 -0.40
C GLU A 523 -2.19 12.12 0.31
N SER A 524 -2.28 11.10 1.16
CA SER A 524 -1.12 10.58 1.89
C SER A 524 -0.06 9.95 0.97
N ALA A 525 -0.44 9.54 -0.24
CA ALA A 525 0.46 9.08 -1.29
C ALA A 525 1.04 10.23 -2.13
N ALA A 526 0.70 11.49 -1.82
CA ALA A 526 1.09 12.68 -2.56
C ALA A 526 0.68 12.65 -4.05
N LEU A 527 -0.44 11.99 -4.38
CA LEU A 527 -0.97 11.93 -5.74
C LEU A 527 -1.93 13.09 -6.05
N GLY A 528 -2.45 13.74 -5.01
CA GLY A 528 -3.37 14.88 -5.06
C GLY A 528 -4.33 14.83 -3.87
N PHE A 529 -5.27 15.76 -3.77
CA PHE A 529 -6.25 15.78 -2.69
C PHE A 529 -7.64 16.17 -3.22
N PRO A 530 -8.73 15.59 -2.66
CA PRO A 530 -10.08 16.03 -2.97
C PRO A 530 -10.32 17.42 -2.38
N ARG A 531 -11.00 18.28 -3.13
CA ARG A 531 -11.47 19.60 -2.66
C ARG A 531 -12.89 19.86 -3.13
N PHE A 532 -13.62 20.70 -2.41
CA PHE A 532 -14.93 21.14 -2.88
C PHE A 532 -14.81 22.02 -4.13
N HIS A 533 -15.73 21.81 -5.07
CA HIS A 533 -15.88 22.71 -6.22
C HIS A 533 -16.70 23.93 -5.81
N LEU A 534 -16.02 24.94 -5.29
CA LEU A 534 -16.60 26.24 -4.94
C LEU A 534 -16.23 27.27 -6.01
N ASN A 535 -17.21 28.06 -6.45
CA ASN A 535 -16.91 29.25 -7.23
C ASN A 535 -16.35 30.36 -6.31
N ASP A 536 -15.73 31.39 -6.89
CA ASP A 536 -15.03 32.41 -6.09
C ASP A 536 -15.97 33.17 -5.14
N SER A 537 -17.24 33.37 -5.53
CA SER A 537 -18.25 33.99 -4.67
C SER A 537 -18.58 33.14 -3.45
N GLN A 538 -18.81 31.84 -3.64
CA GLN A 538 -19.09 30.90 -2.56
C GLN A 538 -17.89 30.75 -1.62
N LEU A 539 -16.67 30.74 -2.18
CA LEU A 539 -15.47 30.64 -1.39
C LEU A 539 -15.27 31.88 -0.50
N GLN A 540 -15.50 33.08 -1.04
CA GLN A 540 -15.46 34.32 -0.25
C GLN A 540 -16.53 34.34 0.83
N GLU A 541 -17.75 33.92 0.50
CA GLU A 541 -18.85 33.84 1.46
C GLU A 541 -18.53 32.90 2.62
N PHE A 542 -18.11 31.67 2.32
CA PHE A 542 -17.83 30.66 3.35
C PHE A 542 -16.58 30.96 4.16
N ALA A 543 -15.51 31.49 3.54
CA ALA A 543 -14.34 31.95 4.26
C ALA A 543 -14.71 33.10 5.23
N GLY A 544 -15.53 34.05 4.77
CA GLY A 544 -16.06 35.13 5.59
C GLY A 544 -16.91 34.63 6.77
N GLN A 545 -17.80 33.65 6.55
CA GLN A 545 -18.59 33.03 7.61
C GLN A 545 -17.72 32.27 8.62
N ALA A 546 -16.64 31.63 8.17
CA ALA A 546 -15.70 30.92 9.02
C ALA A 546 -14.69 31.84 9.73
N GLY A 547 -14.63 33.12 9.38
CA GLY A 547 -13.70 34.09 9.96
C GLY A 547 -12.23 33.82 9.62
N VAL A 548 -11.96 33.21 8.46
CA VAL A 548 -10.60 32.87 8.00
C VAL A 548 -10.35 33.47 6.61
N ASP A 549 -9.07 33.60 6.25
CA ASP A 549 -8.70 34.02 4.90
C ASP A 549 -9.17 33.01 3.83
N VAL A 550 -9.46 33.52 2.63
CA VAL A 550 -9.97 32.73 1.50
C VAL A 550 -8.99 31.64 1.07
N VAL A 551 -7.69 31.90 1.12
CA VAL A 551 -6.65 30.91 0.81
C VAL A 551 -6.63 29.83 1.88
N LEU A 552 -6.62 30.22 3.16
CA LEU A 552 -6.64 29.27 4.27
C LEU A 552 -7.90 28.39 4.26
N PHE A 553 -9.07 28.98 3.96
CA PHE A 553 -10.32 28.24 3.82
C PHE A 553 -10.24 27.21 2.69
N ARG A 554 -9.69 27.62 1.53
CA ARG A 554 -9.50 26.75 0.37
C ARG A 554 -8.50 25.62 0.62
N GLU A 555 -7.49 25.83 1.45
CA GLU A 555 -6.52 24.79 1.81
C GLU A 555 -7.09 23.82 2.85
N ALA A 556 -7.96 24.29 3.74
CA ALA A 556 -8.55 23.48 4.80
C ALA A 556 -9.79 22.66 4.37
N CYS A 557 -10.47 23.05 3.29
CA CYS A 557 -11.76 22.49 2.81
C CYS A 557 -11.71 22.11 1.32
#